data_AF-A0AAD5HIC0-F1
#
_entry.id   AF-A0AAD5HIC0-F1
#
_cell.length_a   1.000
_cell.length_b   1.000
_cell.length_c   1.000
_cell.angle_alpha   90.00
_cell.angle_beta   90.00
_cell.angle_gamma   90.00
#
_symmetry.space_group_name_H-M   'P 1'
#
loop_
_entity.id
_entity.type
_entity.pdbx_description
1 polymer ?
#
loop_
_entity_poly.entity_id
_entity_poly.type
_entity_poly.pdbx_seq_one_letter_code
_entity_poly.pdbx_strand_id
1 'polypeptide(L)'
;MAVVQTSRFQYYASLDPFERRLLYEPIVLEYAMIQSRNLTREEPESHATVDFDILQSDSEAFRVLVNKLAQVCDNERGGNSVTAMTILEGTSGPQFVFAANREDEEETRATTRFVTNLLQLAGQNPQNLSPDALEKRVLWMILAFNMSRIIEYKDGLDKALGLCLEDHERRQSEDETLKSELQKLREKCNFSVNNIREQEEINTERLLKLINLIHNAQLTMTGIKKTIRTKARDSEFLKSEPWSASFIVSAATAWPLLFQDFTITSLPSSTRISKPIIQSDLTAVAIAQHMEAFEKVKMPELMQDAEDLRRMGLDKAIQNQLSKRTFRPIIHAEVLIHHYLTKNGTTRPDRF
;
A
#
# COMPACT_ATOMS: atom_id res chain seq x y z
N MET A 1 25.08 8.05 -15.61
CA MET A 1 23.69 8.42 -15.29
C MET A 1 23.72 9.64 -14.39
N ALA A 2 23.34 10.80 -14.92
CA ALA A 2 23.22 12.01 -14.11
C ALA A 2 21.91 11.92 -13.33
N VAL A 3 21.99 11.74 -12.02
CA VAL A 3 20.87 11.97 -11.12
C VAL A 3 20.60 13.47 -11.18
N VAL A 4 19.56 13.88 -11.90
CA VAL A 4 19.07 15.26 -11.85
C VAL A 4 18.47 15.44 -10.46
N GLN A 5 19.30 15.88 -9.51
CA GLN A 5 18.87 16.38 -8.22
C GLN A 5 17.93 17.56 -8.46
N THR A 6 16.63 17.31 -8.48
CA THR A 6 15.65 18.38 -8.34
C THR A 6 15.62 18.75 -6.87
N SER A 7 16.27 19.88 -6.55
CA SER A 7 16.15 20.56 -5.26
C SER A 7 14.69 21.00 -5.04
N ARG A 8 13.83 20.10 -4.52
CA ARG A 8 12.38 20.37 -4.36
C ARG A 8 11.78 19.95 -3.01
N PHE A 9 12.61 19.74 -1.98
CA PHE A 9 12.13 19.42 -0.63
C PHE A 9 11.36 20.55 0.09
N GLN A 10 11.19 21.74 -0.52
CA GLN A 10 10.63 22.93 0.14
C GLN A 10 9.38 23.54 -0.52
N TYR A 11 8.89 23.02 -1.65
CA TYR A 11 7.76 23.65 -2.36
C TYR A 11 6.52 23.86 -1.47
N TYR A 12 6.15 22.84 -0.70
CA TYR A 12 4.98 22.91 0.18
C TYR A 12 5.19 23.78 1.43
N ALA A 13 6.45 23.98 1.83
CA ALA A 13 6.81 24.90 2.90
C ALA A 13 6.85 26.37 2.43
N SER A 14 6.93 26.61 1.12
CA SER A 14 6.89 27.95 0.51
C SER A 14 5.48 28.42 0.11
N LEU A 15 4.46 27.57 0.19
CA LEU A 15 3.06 27.99 -0.03
C LEU A 15 2.68 29.09 0.95
N ASP A 16 1.85 30.04 0.48
CA ASP A 16 1.31 31.06 1.37
C ASP A 16 0.40 30.43 2.44
N PRO A 17 0.12 31.13 3.55
CA PRO A 17 -0.66 30.55 4.66
C PRO A 17 -2.05 30.05 4.27
N PHE A 18 -2.71 30.66 3.28
CA PHE A 18 -4.04 30.28 2.83
C PHE A 18 -3.98 29.03 1.95
N GLU A 19 -3.11 29.01 0.95
CA GLU A 19 -2.89 27.83 0.08
C GLU A 19 -2.45 26.60 0.88
N ARG A 20 -1.51 26.82 1.82
CA ARG A 20 -1.05 25.76 2.72
C ARG A 20 -2.19 25.22 3.56
N ARG A 21 -3.03 26.10 4.10
CA ARG A 21 -4.20 25.66 4.87
C ARG A 21 -5.10 24.77 4.03
N LEU A 22 -5.51 25.22 2.84
CA LEU A 22 -6.38 24.44 1.95
C LEU A 22 -5.79 23.07 1.60
N LEU A 23 -4.48 22.99 1.35
CA LEU A 23 -3.81 21.71 1.06
C LEU A 23 -3.83 20.74 2.25
N TYR A 24 -3.64 21.25 3.47
CA TYR A 24 -3.51 20.40 4.67
C TYR A 24 -4.83 20.12 5.39
N GLU A 25 -5.92 20.83 5.06
CA GLU A 25 -7.25 20.58 5.62
C GLU A 25 -7.75 19.15 5.35
N PRO A 26 -7.74 18.64 4.09
CA PRO A 26 -8.09 17.25 3.80
C PRO A 26 -7.19 16.23 4.48
N ILE A 27 -5.88 16.52 4.60
CA ILE A 27 -4.91 15.64 5.28
C ILE A 27 -5.23 15.53 6.78
N VAL A 28 -5.66 16.63 7.40
CA VAL A 28 -6.11 16.62 8.80
C VAL A 28 -7.41 15.85 8.95
N LEU A 29 -8.35 16.03 8.03
CA LEU A 29 -9.61 15.28 8.00
C LEU A 29 -9.34 13.77 7.94
N GLU A 30 -8.50 13.33 7.00
CA GLU A 30 -8.09 11.94 6.86
C GLU A 30 -7.45 11.40 8.14
N TYR A 31 -6.50 12.12 8.71
CA TYR A 31 -5.87 11.71 9.96
C TYR A 31 -6.89 11.58 11.09
N ALA A 32 -7.82 12.53 11.20
CA ALA A 32 -8.87 12.49 12.21
C ALA A 32 -9.81 11.30 12.01
N MET A 33 -10.15 10.95 10.77
CA MET A 33 -10.92 9.75 10.44
C MET A 33 -10.17 8.47 10.80
N ILE A 34 -8.87 8.39 10.54
CA ILE A 34 -8.04 7.23 10.92
C ILE A 34 -8.02 7.07 12.44
N GLN A 35 -7.90 8.17 13.19
CA GLN A 35 -7.85 8.13 14.66
C GLN A 35 -9.21 7.90 15.31
N SER A 36 -10.31 8.36 14.69
CA SER A 36 -11.67 8.13 15.20
C SER A 36 -12.13 6.69 14.97
N ARG A 37 -11.48 5.93 14.08
CA ARG A 37 -11.73 4.50 13.82
C ARG A 37 -11.22 3.61 14.97
N ASN A 38 -11.94 3.63 16.08
CA ASN A 38 -12.19 2.42 16.89
C ASN A 38 -13.45 1.65 16.43
N LEU A 39 -14.20 2.22 15.48
CA LEU A 39 -15.41 1.65 14.92
C LEU A 39 -15.09 1.06 13.54
N THR A 40 -15.27 -0.26 13.45
CA THR A 40 -15.60 -1.03 12.24
C THR A 40 -15.17 -0.38 10.93
N ARG A 41 -13.90 -0.58 10.55
CA ARG A 41 -13.53 -0.56 9.13
C ARG A 41 -14.30 -1.72 8.50
N GLU A 42 -15.33 -1.43 7.71
CA GLU A 42 -15.73 -2.37 6.68
C GLU A 42 -14.48 -2.71 5.88
N GLU A 43 -14.31 -3.99 5.58
CA GLU A 43 -13.21 -4.47 4.76
C GLU A 43 -13.05 -3.47 3.59
N PRO A 44 -11.84 -2.94 3.32
CA PRO A 44 -11.65 -2.30 2.02
C PRO A 44 -12.18 -3.28 0.98
N GLU A 45 -12.85 -2.80 -0.08
CA GLU A 45 -13.36 -3.69 -1.13
C GLU A 45 -12.30 -4.74 -1.41
N SER A 46 -12.63 -5.99 -1.07
CA SER A 46 -11.73 -7.12 -1.18
C SER A 46 -11.01 -6.93 -2.50
N HIS A 47 -9.69 -6.66 -2.44
CA HIS A 47 -8.85 -6.70 -3.63
C HIS A 47 -8.92 -8.13 -4.12
N ALA A 48 -9.97 -8.43 -4.88
CA ALA A 48 -10.27 -9.76 -5.32
C ALA A 48 -9.02 -10.25 -6.04
N THR A 49 -8.77 -11.54 -5.93
CA THR A 49 -7.84 -12.23 -6.80
C THR A 49 -8.39 -12.08 -8.22
N VAL A 50 -8.02 -10.99 -8.89
CA VAL A 50 -8.44 -10.70 -10.24
C VAL A 50 -7.40 -11.33 -11.15
N ASP A 51 -7.81 -12.40 -11.80
CA ASP A 51 -7.04 -12.99 -12.89
C ASP A 51 -7.07 -12.03 -14.09
N PHE A 52 -5.95 -11.94 -14.81
CA PHE A 52 -5.81 -11.07 -15.98
C PHE A 52 -6.89 -11.40 -17.02
N ASP A 53 -7.21 -12.69 -17.17
CA ASP A 53 -8.16 -13.21 -18.16
C ASP A 53 -9.64 -12.97 -17.78
N ILE A 54 -9.93 -12.55 -16.54
CA ILE A 54 -11.30 -12.28 -16.06
C ILE A 54 -11.69 -10.81 -16.29
N LEU A 55 -10.72 -9.95 -16.61
CA LEU A 55 -10.95 -8.52 -16.78
C LEU A 55 -11.68 -8.20 -18.07
N GLN A 56 -12.69 -7.34 -17.98
CA GLN A 56 -13.60 -7.07 -19.09
C GLN A 56 -13.02 -6.03 -20.08
N SER A 57 -11.98 -5.29 -19.71
CA SER A 57 -11.35 -4.28 -20.57
C SER A 57 -9.85 -4.07 -20.30
N ASP A 58 -9.12 -3.66 -21.35
CA ASP A 58 -7.69 -3.31 -21.26
C ASP A 58 -7.42 -2.17 -20.26
N SER A 59 -8.33 -1.20 -20.16
CA SER A 59 -8.24 -0.09 -19.19
C SER A 59 -8.31 -0.59 -17.74
N GLU A 60 -9.16 -1.58 -17.48
CA GLU A 60 -9.26 -2.19 -16.15
C GLU A 60 -8.00 -3.00 -15.82
N ALA A 61 -7.49 -3.77 -16.79
CA ALA A 61 -6.23 -4.52 -16.64
C ALA A 61 -5.03 -3.60 -16.44
N PHE A 62 -4.97 -2.47 -17.13
CA PHE A 62 -3.91 -1.48 -16.95
C PHE A 62 -3.97 -0.86 -15.55
N ARG A 63 -5.16 -0.48 -15.09
CA ARG A 63 -5.36 0.03 -13.72
C ARG A 63 -4.93 -1.00 -12.67
N VAL A 64 -5.27 -2.28 -12.86
CA VAL A 64 -4.83 -3.35 -11.97
C VAL A 64 -3.31 -3.50 -12.01
N LEU A 65 -2.67 -3.45 -13.18
CA LEU A 65 -1.21 -3.48 -13.30
C LEU A 65 -0.55 -2.37 -12.47
N VAL A 66 -0.98 -1.12 -12.67
CA VAL A 66 -0.43 0.05 -11.95
C VAL A 66 -0.61 -0.12 -10.44
N ASN A 67 -1.78 -0.56 -10.00
CA ASN A 67 -2.04 -0.83 -8.58
C ASN A 67 -1.17 -1.95 -8.02
N LYS A 68 -0.97 -3.03 -8.78
CA LYS A 68 -0.11 -4.15 -8.38
C LYS A 68 1.34 -3.73 -8.26
N LEU A 69 1.84 -2.93 -9.20
CA LEU A 69 3.19 -2.38 -9.14
C LEU A 69 3.38 -1.45 -7.93
N ALA A 70 2.42 -0.57 -7.64
CA ALA A 70 2.44 0.26 -6.44
C ALA A 70 2.42 -0.60 -5.15
N GLN A 71 1.59 -1.65 -5.14
CA GLN A 71 1.41 -2.55 -4.00
C GLN A 71 2.69 -3.33 -3.68
N VAL A 72 3.39 -3.90 -4.67
CA VAL A 72 4.61 -4.68 -4.43
C VAL A 72 5.80 -3.82 -3.99
N CYS A 73 5.69 -2.50 -4.15
CA CYS A 73 6.68 -1.53 -3.63
C CYS A 73 6.40 -1.12 -2.17
N ASP A 74 5.24 -1.48 -1.59
CA ASP A 74 4.90 -1.18 -0.20
C ASP A 74 5.54 -2.18 0.77
N ASN A 75 6.81 -1.98 1.07
CA ASN A 75 7.65 -2.91 1.83
C ASN A 75 7.66 -2.73 3.36
N GLU A 76 6.93 -1.77 3.91
CA GLU A 76 6.74 -1.58 5.34
C GLU A 76 5.25 -1.62 5.73
N ARG A 77 4.99 -1.84 7.02
CA ARG A 77 3.65 -1.69 7.57
C ARG A 77 3.43 -0.24 8.02
N GLY A 78 2.19 0.24 7.89
CA GLY A 78 1.77 1.50 8.51
C GLY A 78 1.85 2.71 7.59
N GLY A 79 2.09 2.51 6.28
CA GLY A 79 1.90 3.53 5.26
C GLY A 79 2.98 4.62 5.21
N ASN A 80 4.15 4.38 5.82
CA ASN A 80 5.35 5.17 5.52
C ASN A 80 5.85 4.83 4.11
N SER A 81 5.93 3.55 3.81
CA SER A 81 5.96 3.01 2.45
C SER A 81 4.56 3.10 1.80
N VAL A 82 4.43 2.50 0.62
CA VAL A 82 3.40 2.71 -0.42
C VAL A 82 3.74 3.88 -1.30
N THR A 83 4.20 3.50 -2.48
CA THR A 83 4.53 4.41 -3.55
C THR A 83 3.41 4.41 -4.57
N ALA A 84 2.56 5.44 -4.56
CA ALA A 84 1.68 5.69 -5.69
C ALA A 84 2.51 5.58 -6.98
N MET A 85 1.93 5.00 -8.02
CA MET A 85 2.60 4.83 -9.30
C MET A 85 1.69 5.28 -10.42
N THR A 86 2.29 5.79 -11.48
CA THR A 86 1.64 6.02 -12.76
C THR A 86 2.59 5.65 -13.89
N ILE A 87 2.03 5.31 -15.03
CA ILE A 87 2.76 4.99 -16.25
C ILE A 87 2.32 6.04 -17.28
N LEU A 88 3.29 6.66 -17.94
CA LEU A 88 3.07 7.72 -18.92
C LEU A 88 3.70 7.34 -20.26
N GLU A 89 3.16 7.88 -21.35
CA GLU A 89 3.82 7.88 -22.64
C GLU A 89 5.05 8.82 -22.61
N GLY A 90 6.24 8.23 -22.48
CA GLY A 90 7.50 8.95 -22.55
C GLY A 90 8.01 9.12 -23.98
N THR A 91 9.04 9.96 -24.15
CA THR A 91 9.60 10.28 -25.49
C THR A 91 10.35 9.13 -26.15
N SER A 92 10.76 8.13 -25.38
CA SER A 92 11.60 7.01 -25.83
C SER A 92 11.05 5.64 -25.44
N GLY A 93 9.82 5.62 -24.94
CA GLY A 93 9.22 4.45 -24.31
C GLY A 93 8.39 4.85 -23.09
N PRO A 94 7.78 3.87 -22.40
CA PRO A 94 7.00 4.10 -21.19
C PRO A 94 7.81 4.77 -20.08
N GLN A 95 7.21 5.71 -19.37
CA GLN A 95 7.79 6.34 -18.18
C GLN A 95 7.01 5.93 -16.94
N PHE A 96 7.64 5.14 -16.08
CA PHE A 96 7.12 4.79 -14.77
C PHE A 96 7.49 5.88 -13.78
N VAL A 97 6.49 6.50 -13.17
CA VAL A 97 6.67 7.55 -12.15
C VAL A 97 6.10 7.04 -10.84
N PHE A 98 6.90 7.07 -9.77
CA PHE A 98 6.45 6.67 -8.45
C PHE A 98 6.90 7.67 -7.38
N ALA A 99 6.17 7.72 -6.26
CA ALA A 99 6.47 8.59 -5.12
C ALA A 99 6.13 7.88 -3.82
N ALA A 100 6.92 7.96 -2.76
CA ALA A 100 6.60 7.36 -1.47
C ALA A 100 6.05 8.40 -0.47
N ASN A 101 5.20 7.97 0.46
CA ASN A 101 4.78 8.82 1.59
C ASN A 101 5.99 9.27 2.41
N ARG A 102 6.89 8.33 2.71
CA ARG A 102 8.17 8.56 3.39
C ARG A 102 9.21 7.58 2.92
N GLU A 103 10.26 8.13 2.35
CA GLU A 103 11.42 7.36 1.96
C GLU A 103 12.64 8.28 1.97
N ASP A 104 13.76 7.80 2.51
CA ASP A 104 15.05 8.48 2.37
C ASP A 104 15.72 8.19 1.02
N GLU A 105 16.84 8.86 0.74
CA GLU A 105 17.53 8.68 -0.55
C GLU A 105 18.04 7.25 -0.78
N GLU A 106 18.39 6.51 0.28
CA GLU A 106 18.86 5.13 0.15
C GLU A 106 17.72 4.18 -0.18
N GLU A 107 16.63 4.32 0.56
CA GLU A 107 15.39 3.58 0.35
C GLU A 107 14.83 3.86 -1.05
N THR A 108 14.76 5.12 -1.48
CA THR A 108 14.28 5.49 -2.84
C THR A 108 15.14 4.88 -3.94
N ARG A 109 16.47 4.81 -3.74
CA ARG A 109 17.35 4.10 -4.69
C ARG A 109 17.11 2.59 -4.68
N ALA A 110 16.84 1.99 -3.52
CA ALA A 110 16.52 0.58 -3.40
C ALA A 110 15.21 0.25 -4.11
N THR A 111 14.16 1.05 -3.90
CA THR A 111 12.86 0.91 -4.57
C THR A 111 12.98 1.10 -6.07
N THR A 112 13.70 2.14 -6.54
CA THR A 112 13.96 2.34 -7.98
C THR A 112 14.64 1.13 -8.61
N ARG A 113 15.66 0.57 -7.94
CA ARG A 113 16.38 -0.62 -8.38
C ARG A 113 15.46 -1.85 -8.41
N PHE A 114 14.63 -2.02 -7.39
CA PHE A 114 13.64 -3.09 -7.32
C PHE A 114 12.68 -3.03 -8.50
N VAL A 115 12.04 -1.88 -8.76
CA VAL A 115 11.10 -1.74 -9.89
C VAL A 115 11.79 -1.99 -11.22
N THR A 116 13.01 -1.45 -11.42
CA THR A 116 13.78 -1.68 -12.65
C THR A 116 14.03 -3.15 -12.89
N ASN A 117 14.54 -3.85 -11.88
CA ASN A 117 14.86 -5.28 -11.97
C ASN A 117 13.59 -6.13 -12.17
N LEU A 118 12.46 -5.72 -11.57
CA LEU A 118 11.18 -6.42 -11.64
C LEU A 118 10.62 -6.36 -13.07
N LEU A 119 10.59 -5.15 -13.65
CA LEU A 119 10.13 -4.93 -15.01
C LEU A 119 11.04 -5.61 -16.04
N GLN A 120 12.37 -5.55 -15.85
CA GLN A 120 13.32 -6.26 -16.71
C GLN A 120 13.13 -7.79 -16.63
N LEU A 121 13.00 -8.33 -15.43
CA LEU A 121 12.79 -9.77 -15.24
C LEU A 121 11.50 -10.23 -15.92
N ALA A 122 10.38 -9.55 -15.66
CA ALA A 122 9.08 -9.91 -16.20
C ALA A 122 8.99 -9.74 -17.73
N GLY A 123 9.52 -8.63 -18.27
CA GLY A 123 9.38 -8.30 -19.69
C GLY A 123 10.45 -8.88 -20.61
N GLN A 124 11.69 -8.99 -20.15
CA GLN A 124 12.80 -9.44 -20.99
C GLN A 124 13.10 -10.93 -20.80
N ASN A 125 12.73 -11.50 -19.64
CA ASN A 125 13.01 -12.88 -19.27
C ASN A 125 14.43 -13.32 -19.70
N PRO A 126 15.49 -12.67 -19.21
CA PRO A 126 16.85 -12.82 -19.73
C PRO A 126 17.40 -14.25 -19.63
N GLN A 127 16.80 -15.06 -18.76
CA GLN A 127 17.16 -16.45 -18.52
C GLN A 127 16.33 -17.44 -19.36
N ASN A 128 15.40 -16.95 -20.19
CA ASN A 128 14.46 -17.75 -20.98
C ASN A 128 13.74 -18.81 -20.12
N LEU A 129 13.28 -18.40 -18.93
CA LEU A 129 12.53 -19.27 -18.03
C LEU A 129 11.19 -19.66 -18.63
N SER A 130 10.69 -20.85 -18.29
CA SER A 130 9.30 -21.21 -18.56
C SER A 130 8.34 -20.27 -17.81
N PRO A 131 7.08 -20.10 -18.25
CA PRO A 131 6.12 -19.22 -17.59
C PRO A 131 6.01 -19.45 -16.07
N ASP A 132 5.84 -20.71 -15.63
CA ASP A 132 5.77 -21.07 -14.21
C ASP A 132 7.05 -20.74 -13.43
N ALA A 133 8.22 -20.89 -14.08
CA ALA A 133 9.50 -20.58 -13.45
C ALA A 133 9.73 -19.08 -13.36
N LEU A 134 9.30 -18.32 -14.37
CA LEU A 134 9.35 -16.87 -14.38
C LEU A 134 8.43 -16.28 -13.31
N GLU A 135 7.19 -16.75 -13.22
CA GLU A 135 6.23 -16.33 -12.18
C GLU A 135 6.80 -16.56 -10.78
N LYS A 136 7.36 -17.76 -10.53
CA LYS A 136 8.03 -18.06 -9.25
C LYS A 136 9.21 -17.13 -8.99
N ARG A 137 10.03 -16.82 -9.99
CA ARG A 137 11.18 -15.93 -9.83
C ARG A 137 10.75 -14.49 -9.55
N VAL A 138 9.71 -14.01 -10.21
CA VAL A 138 9.09 -12.70 -9.95
C VAL A 138 8.52 -12.64 -8.53
N LEU A 139 7.79 -13.68 -8.11
CA LEU A 139 7.27 -13.78 -6.75
C LEU A 139 8.39 -13.77 -5.70
N TRP A 140 9.48 -14.51 -5.94
CA TRP A 140 10.63 -14.49 -5.03
C TRP A 140 11.24 -13.10 -4.88
N MET A 141 11.34 -12.37 -5.98
CA MET A 141 11.87 -11.01 -5.96
C MET A 141 10.97 -10.06 -5.16
N ILE A 142 9.65 -10.16 -5.33
CA ILE A 142 8.66 -9.39 -4.56
C ILE A 142 8.77 -9.72 -3.07
N LEU A 143 8.77 -11.00 -2.70
CA LEU A 143 8.87 -11.44 -1.32
C LEU A 143 10.17 -10.98 -0.66
N ALA A 144 11.29 -11.10 -1.37
CA ALA A 144 12.60 -10.67 -0.88
C ALA A 144 12.66 -9.17 -0.59
N PHE A 145 12.00 -8.35 -1.41
CA PHE A 145 11.90 -6.91 -1.20
C PHE A 145 10.98 -6.55 -0.02
N ASN A 146 9.89 -7.29 0.16
CA ASN A 146 8.87 -7.06 1.19
C ASN A 146 9.16 -7.79 2.53
N MET A 147 10.37 -8.30 2.72
CA MET A 147 10.69 -9.15 3.88
C MET A 147 10.44 -8.49 5.23
N SER A 148 10.77 -7.20 5.38
CA SER A 148 10.54 -6.46 6.62
C SER A 148 9.06 -6.49 7.02
N ARG A 149 8.17 -6.17 6.07
CA ARG A 149 6.72 -6.25 6.27
C ARG A 149 6.22 -7.67 6.54
N ILE A 150 6.76 -8.67 5.86
CA ILE A 150 6.41 -10.08 6.08
C ILE A 150 6.77 -10.51 7.51
N ILE A 151 7.94 -10.12 8.03
CA ILE A 151 8.36 -10.39 9.40
C ILE A 151 7.37 -9.79 10.39
N GLU A 152 6.94 -8.54 10.18
CA GLU A 152 5.96 -7.91 11.06
C GLU A 152 4.61 -8.64 11.09
N TYR A 153 4.11 -9.09 9.93
CA TYR A 153 2.89 -9.89 9.87
C TYR A 153 3.05 -11.24 10.57
N LYS A 154 4.18 -11.91 10.34
CA LYS A 154 4.54 -13.17 11.00
C LYS A 154 4.58 -13.01 12.52
N ASP A 155 5.26 -11.99 13.02
CA ASP A 155 5.42 -11.75 14.46
C ASP A 155 4.10 -11.31 15.10
N GLY A 156 3.31 -10.50 14.38
CA GLY A 156 1.95 -10.16 14.78
C GLY A 156 1.03 -11.38 14.86
N LEU A 157 1.15 -12.31 13.90
CA LEU A 157 0.41 -13.57 13.89
C LEU A 157 0.85 -14.48 15.04
N ASP A 158 2.14 -14.67 15.27
CA ASP A 158 2.65 -15.47 16.40
C ASP A 158 2.13 -14.92 17.74
N LYS A 159 2.22 -13.60 17.94
CA LYS A 159 1.69 -12.94 19.13
C LYS A 159 0.19 -13.18 19.30
N ALA A 160 -0.60 -13.04 18.23
CA ALA A 160 -2.03 -13.27 18.27
C ALA A 160 -2.38 -14.73 18.60
N LEU A 161 -1.67 -15.69 17.99
CA LEU A 161 -1.84 -17.11 18.27
C LEU A 161 -1.47 -17.45 19.72
N GLY A 162 -0.40 -16.86 20.25
CA GLY A 162 -0.02 -16.96 21.66
C GLY A 162 -1.15 -16.50 22.59
N LEU A 163 -1.71 -15.31 22.35
CA LEU A 163 -2.85 -14.80 23.13
C LEU A 163 -4.10 -15.67 23.01
N CYS A 164 -4.37 -16.26 21.84
CA CYS A 164 -5.49 -17.19 21.67
C CYS A 164 -5.30 -18.48 22.48
N LEU A 165 -4.08 -19.02 22.52
CA LEU A 165 -3.75 -20.21 23.32
C LEU A 165 -3.85 -19.90 24.83
N GLU A 166 -3.33 -18.77 25.28
CA GLU A 166 -3.46 -18.31 26.67
C GLU A 166 -4.93 -18.13 27.08
N ASP A 167 -5.77 -17.53 26.22
CA ASP A 167 -7.20 -17.38 26.49
C ASP A 167 -7.93 -18.72 26.52
N HIS A 168 -7.55 -19.66 25.66
CA HIS A 168 -8.08 -21.02 25.66
C HIS A 168 -7.80 -21.75 26.99
N GLU A 169 -6.55 -21.67 27.46
CA GLU A 169 -6.13 -22.24 28.76
C GLU A 169 -6.83 -21.57 29.93
N ARG A 170 -6.91 -20.24 29.93
CA ARG A 170 -7.58 -19.44 30.96
C ARG A 170 -9.06 -19.78 31.09
N ARG A 171 -9.73 -20.07 29.97
CA ARG A 171 -11.16 -20.45 29.93
C ARG A 171 -11.41 -21.91 30.25
N GLN A 172 -10.37 -22.73 30.42
CA GLN A 172 -10.48 -24.19 30.58
C GLN A 172 -11.34 -24.80 29.46
N SER A 173 -11.17 -24.31 28.24
CA SER A 173 -11.92 -24.80 27.09
C SER A 173 -11.53 -26.26 26.82
N GLU A 174 -12.52 -27.14 26.63
CA GLU A 174 -12.30 -28.57 26.32
C GLU A 174 -12.04 -28.83 24.82
N ASP A 175 -12.06 -27.78 23.99
CA ASP A 175 -11.84 -27.90 22.54
C ASP A 175 -10.35 -28.11 22.18
N GLU A 176 -9.85 -29.31 22.48
CA GLU A 176 -8.48 -29.74 22.19
C GLU A 176 -8.17 -29.73 20.67
N THR A 177 -9.19 -29.80 19.82
CA THR A 177 -9.01 -29.71 18.35
C THR A 177 -8.56 -28.30 17.98
N LEU A 178 -9.27 -27.27 18.46
CA LEU A 178 -8.90 -25.87 18.27
C LEU A 178 -7.50 -25.57 18.81
N LYS A 179 -7.17 -26.08 20.00
CA LYS A 179 -5.84 -25.90 20.61
C LYS A 179 -4.73 -26.51 19.74
N SER A 180 -4.93 -27.74 19.25
CA SER A 180 -3.96 -28.41 18.36
C SER A 180 -3.78 -27.67 17.04
N GLU A 181 -4.86 -27.14 16.45
CA GLU A 181 -4.78 -26.37 15.21
C GLU A 181 -4.03 -25.04 15.40
N LEU A 182 -4.31 -24.31 16.49
CA LEU A 182 -3.60 -23.08 16.84
C LEU A 182 -2.10 -23.33 17.08
N GLN A 183 -1.74 -24.42 17.77
CA GLN A 183 -0.34 -24.82 17.97
C GLN A 183 0.35 -25.15 16.66
N LYS A 184 -0.26 -25.97 15.80
CA LYS A 184 0.29 -26.30 14.47
C LYS A 184 0.49 -25.06 13.61
N LEU A 185 -0.44 -24.11 13.66
CA LEU A 185 -0.32 -22.84 12.92
C LEU A 185 0.82 -21.99 13.48
N ARG A 186 0.97 -21.94 14.80
CA ARG A 186 2.04 -21.20 15.47
C ARG A 186 3.42 -21.77 15.18
N GLU A 187 3.58 -23.09 15.23
CA GLU A 187 4.82 -23.79 14.86
C GLU A 187 5.25 -23.45 13.43
N LYS A 188 4.29 -23.41 12.49
CA LYS A 188 4.54 -23.03 11.09
C LYS A 188 5.03 -21.58 10.96
N CYS A 189 4.62 -20.69 11.86
CA CYS A 189 5.09 -19.30 11.89
C CYS A 189 6.52 -19.15 12.41
N ASN A 190 7.15 -20.19 12.99
CA ASN A 190 8.46 -20.13 13.63
C ASN A 190 9.63 -20.44 12.68
N PHE A 191 9.66 -19.82 11.50
CA PHE A 191 10.79 -19.90 10.57
C PHE A 191 11.74 -18.71 10.75
N SER A 192 13.05 -18.97 10.74
CA SER A 192 14.08 -17.94 10.81
C SER A 192 14.23 -17.24 9.47
N VAL A 193 14.09 -15.91 9.49
CA VAL A 193 14.14 -15.04 8.30
C VAL A 193 15.56 -14.52 8.03
N ASN A 194 16.49 -14.69 8.97
CA ASN A 194 17.79 -14.02 8.96
C ASN A 194 18.78 -14.51 7.88
N ASN A 195 18.47 -15.56 7.13
CA ASN A 195 19.39 -16.16 6.14
C ASN A 195 18.95 -15.94 4.67
N ILE A 196 18.15 -14.93 4.36
CA ILE A 196 17.69 -14.68 2.97
C ILE A 196 18.83 -14.15 2.08
N ARG A 197 19.86 -13.51 2.66
CA ARG A 197 20.98 -12.98 1.88
C ARG A 197 22.04 -14.03 1.48
N GLU A 198 22.06 -15.20 2.10
CA GLU A 198 23.15 -16.18 1.92
C GLU A 198 22.73 -17.51 1.27
N GLN A 199 21.43 -17.80 1.14
CA GLN A 199 20.92 -18.94 0.36
C GLN A 199 19.58 -18.60 -0.29
N GLU A 200 19.61 -18.18 -1.56
CA GLU A 200 18.46 -17.66 -2.33
C GLU A 200 17.27 -18.64 -2.48
N GLU A 201 17.50 -19.96 -2.38
CA GLU A 201 16.48 -20.97 -2.73
C GLU A 201 15.78 -21.62 -1.53
N ILE A 202 16.47 -21.83 -0.40
CA ILE A 202 15.98 -22.71 0.69
C ILE A 202 14.98 -22.00 1.63
N ASN A 203 15.12 -20.69 1.84
CA ASN A 203 14.25 -19.94 2.75
C ASN A 203 12.95 -19.47 2.09
N THR A 204 12.97 -19.23 0.78
CA THR A 204 11.80 -18.77 0.01
C THR A 204 10.81 -19.91 -0.25
N GLU A 205 11.27 -21.16 -0.39
CA GLU A 205 10.38 -22.31 -0.43
C GLU A 205 9.63 -22.50 0.90
N ARG A 206 10.27 -22.19 2.03
CA ARG A 206 9.62 -22.20 3.36
C ARG A 206 8.61 -21.06 3.50
N LEU A 207 8.92 -19.89 2.96
CA LEU A 207 7.99 -18.75 2.92
C LEU A 207 6.79 -19.04 2.00
N LEU A 208 7.01 -19.62 0.83
CA LEU A 208 5.95 -20.10 -0.06
C LEU A 208 5.10 -21.19 0.61
N LYS A 209 5.73 -22.14 1.30
CA LYS A 209 5.03 -23.13 2.12
C LYS A 209 4.20 -22.46 3.20
N LEU A 210 4.71 -21.43 3.87
CA LEU A 210 3.95 -20.65 4.85
C LEU A 210 2.79 -19.91 4.21
N ILE A 211 3.00 -19.17 3.11
CA ILE A 211 1.94 -18.44 2.41
C ILE A 211 0.86 -19.41 1.95
N ASN A 212 1.26 -20.53 1.34
CA ASN A 212 0.35 -21.61 0.97
C ASN A 212 -0.32 -22.25 2.19
N LEU A 213 0.36 -22.36 3.32
CA LEU A 213 -0.21 -22.87 4.56
C LEU A 213 -1.19 -21.90 5.21
N ILE A 214 -0.92 -20.60 5.17
CA ILE A 214 -1.83 -19.54 5.63
C ILE A 214 -3.05 -19.52 4.70
N HIS A 215 -2.83 -19.56 3.39
CA HIS A 215 -3.89 -19.62 2.38
C HIS A 215 -4.73 -20.89 2.52
N ASN A 216 -4.09 -22.05 2.64
CA ASN A 216 -4.77 -23.33 2.80
C ASN A 216 -5.44 -23.45 4.18
N ALA A 217 -4.82 -22.95 5.26
CA ALA A 217 -5.48 -22.85 6.57
C ALA A 217 -6.69 -21.92 6.50
N GLN A 218 -6.63 -20.81 5.76
CA GLN A 218 -7.79 -19.95 5.49
C GLN A 218 -8.89 -20.71 4.71
N LEU A 219 -8.52 -21.62 3.80
CA LEU A 219 -9.47 -22.45 3.05
C LEU A 219 -10.07 -23.59 3.89
N THR A 220 -9.24 -24.30 4.68
CA THR A 220 -9.60 -25.50 5.45
C THR A 220 -10.20 -25.21 6.83
N MET A 221 -9.95 -24.05 7.44
CA MET A 221 -10.54 -23.65 8.73
C MET A 221 -12.02 -23.23 8.61
N THR A 222 -12.88 -24.14 8.15
CA THR A 222 -14.32 -23.94 7.95
C THR A 222 -15.09 -23.64 9.25
N GLY A 223 -14.60 -24.08 10.42
CA GLY A 223 -15.22 -23.78 11.73
C GLY A 223 -14.85 -22.40 12.30
N ILE A 224 -13.64 -21.92 12.05
CA ILE A 224 -13.09 -20.68 12.63
C ILE A 224 -13.41 -19.43 11.76
N LYS A 225 -13.85 -19.67 10.51
CA LYS A 225 -14.20 -18.66 9.49
C LYS A 225 -15.17 -17.57 9.95
N LYS A 226 -16.08 -17.82 10.90
CA LYS A 226 -17.04 -16.80 11.32
C LYS A 226 -16.47 -15.82 12.36
N THR A 227 -15.54 -16.29 13.20
CA THR A 227 -15.02 -15.56 14.36
C THR A 227 -13.72 -14.83 14.08
N ILE A 228 -12.83 -15.39 13.24
CA ILE A 228 -11.59 -14.71 12.83
C ILE A 228 -11.85 -13.69 11.71
N ARG A 229 -12.75 -13.98 10.77
CA ARG A 229 -13.07 -13.05 9.64
C ARG A 229 -13.70 -11.74 10.11
N THR A 230 -14.45 -11.77 11.20
CA THR A 230 -15.00 -10.55 11.84
C THR A 230 -13.95 -9.75 12.62
N LYS A 231 -12.74 -10.28 12.84
CA LYS A 231 -11.71 -9.66 13.70
C LYS A 231 -10.34 -9.41 13.04
N ALA A 232 -9.98 -10.13 11.99
CA ALA A 232 -8.70 -9.98 11.30
C ALA A 232 -8.76 -8.86 10.24
N ARG A 233 -8.32 -7.66 10.62
CA ARG A 233 -8.55 -6.42 9.86
C ARG A 233 -7.59 -6.14 8.68
N ASP A 234 -6.51 -6.93 8.50
CA ASP A 234 -5.40 -6.60 7.55
C ASP A 234 -4.95 -7.80 6.66
N SER A 235 -5.80 -8.79 6.36
CA SER A 235 -5.36 -10.05 5.70
C SER A 235 -5.10 -9.97 4.18
N GLU A 236 -5.26 -8.81 3.54
CA GLU A 236 -5.28 -8.69 2.07
C GLU A 236 -3.90 -8.76 1.42
N PHE A 237 -2.87 -8.25 2.10
CA PHE A 237 -1.51 -8.21 1.55
C PHE A 237 -1.01 -9.62 1.21
N LEU A 238 -1.04 -10.54 2.19
CA LEU A 238 -0.61 -11.94 2.03
C LEU A 238 -1.46 -12.74 1.02
N LYS A 239 -2.71 -12.32 0.77
CA LYS A 239 -3.57 -12.94 -0.24
C LYS A 239 -3.22 -12.49 -1.66
N SER A 240 -2.52 -11.37 -1.82
CA SER A 240 -2.38 -10.68 -3.10
C SER A 240 -1.02 -10.83 -3.77
N GLU A 241 0.06 -11.16 -3.04
CA GLU A 241 1.42 -11.23 -3.60
C GLU A 241 1.60 -12.34 -4.66
N PRO A 242 1.16 -13.60 -4.44
CA PRO A 242 1.25 -14.63 -5.48
C PRO A 242 0.54 -14.23 -6.78
N TRP A 243 -0.63 -13.60 -6.64
CA TRP A 243 -1.43 -13.12 -7.77
C TRP A 243 -0.83 -11.87 -8.42
N SER A 244 -0.08 -11.06 -7.67
CA SER A 244 0.63 -9.90 -8.23
C SER A 244 1.77 -10.34 -9.14
N ALA A 245 2.51 -11.39 -8.77
CA ALA A 245 3.55 -11.95 -9.62
C ALA A 245 2.97 -12.50 -10.93
N SER A 246 1.91 -13.32 -10.84
CA SER A 246 1.22 -13.87 -12.01
C SER A 246 0.69 -12.77 -12.92
N PHE A 247 -0.02 -11.78 -12.34
CA PHE A 247 -0.57 -10.65 -13.10
C PHE A 247 0.51 -9.83 -13.82
N ILE A 248 1.65 -9.55 -13.17
CA ILE A 248 2.74 -8.80 -13.78
C ILE A 248 3.36 -9.57 -14.95
N VAL A 249 3.53 -10.89 -14.84
CA VAL A 249 4.04 -11.74 -15.94
C VAL A 249 3.06 -11.82 -17.10
N SER A 250 1.76 -11.96 -16.82
CA SER A 250 0.71 -11.95 -17.84
C SER A 250 0.65 -10.59 -18.55
N ALA A 251 0.71 -9.49 -17.80
CA ALA A 251 0.74 -8.15 -18.37
C ALA A 251 1.98 -7.89 -19.24
N ALA A 252 3.15 -8.42 -18.85
CA ALA A 252 4.37 -8.34 -19.66
C ALA A 252 4.25 -9.10 -21.00
N THR A 253 3.52 -10.20 -21.01
CA THR A 253 3.22 -10.96 -22.22
C THR A 253 2.20 -10.24 -23.11
N ALA A 254 1.17 -9.65 -22.50
CA ALA A 254 0.11 -8.93 -23.21
C ALA A 254 0.59 -7.59 -23.79
N TRP A 255 1.42 -6.86 -23.05
CA TRP A 255 1.91 -5.53 -23.41
C TRP A 255 3.43 -5.44 -23.36
N PRO A 256 4.15 -6.13 -24.27
CA PRO A 256 5.61 -6.19 -24.25
C PRO A 256 6.26 -4.82 -24.38
N LEU A 257 5.62 -3.88 -25.08
CA LEU A 257 6.10 -2.50 -25.23
C LEU A 257 6.12 -1.73 -23.91
N LEU A 258 5.28 -2.08 -22.92
CA LEU A 258 5.32 -1.45 -21.60
C LEU A 258 6.59 -1.79 -20.80
N PHE A 259 7.27 -2.89 -21.18
CA PHE A 259 8.43 -3.42 -20.48
C PHE A 259 9.73 -3.29 -21.31
N GLN A 260 9.69 -2.55 -22.42
CA GLN A 260 10.82 -2.26 -23.28
C GLN A 260 11.19 -0.78 -23.24
N ASP A 261 12.49 -0.49 -23.25
CA ASP A 261 13.05 0.87 -23.30
C ASP A 261 12.42 1.88 -22.31
N PHE A 262 11.94 1.36 -21.18
CA PHE A 262 11.23 2.16 -20.18
C PHE A 262 12.20 3.01 -19.36
N THR A 263 11.65 4.06 -18.76
CA THR A 263 12.37 4.90 -17.78
C THR A 263 11.65 4.87 -16.44
N ILE A 264 12.40 5.02 -15.36
CA ILE A 264 11.86 5.14 -14.01
C ILE A 264 12.21 6.50 -13.42
N THR A 265 11.20 7.20 -12.93
CA THR A 265 11.31 8.47 -12.24
C THR A 265 10.76 8.33 -10.84
N SER A 266 11.63 8.47 -9.84
CA SER A 266 11.20 8.58 -8.45
C SER A 266 11.01 10.05 -8.06
N LEU A 267 9.90 10.35 -7.39
CA LEU A 267 9.62 11.66 -6.82
C LEU A 267 10.01 11.69 -5.33
N PRO A 268 10.66 12.77 -4.86
CA PRO A 268 11.05 12.89 -3.46
C PRO A 268 9.82 12.95 -2.54
N SER A 269 9.88 12.26 -1.41
CA SER A 269 8.87 12.37 -0.36
C SER A 269 8.78 13.79 0.20
N SER A 270 7.59 14.11 0.71
CA SER A 270 7.37 15.41 1.36
C SER A 270 8.04 15.49 2.73
N THR A 271 8.44 16.70 3.11
CA THR A 271 8.99 16.96 4.44
C THR A 271 7.87 17.20 5.46
N ARG A 272 8.14 16.85 6.72
CA ARG A 272 7.21 17.11 7.82
C ARG A 272 7.07 18.61 8.06
N ILE A 273 5.86 19.14 7.99
CA ILE A 273 5.59 20.55 8.27
C ILE A 273 5.03 20.73 9.68
N SER A 274 5.59 21.71 10.41
CA SER A 274 5.07 22.09 11.73
C SER A 274 3.84 22.95 11.61
N LYS A 275 2.71 22.47 12.17
CA LYS A 275 1.46 23.22 12.31
C LYS A 275 1.07 23.94 11.00
N PRO A 276 0.76 23.20 9.92
CA PRO A 276 0.40 23.81 8.65
C PRO A 276 -0.88 24.66 8.74
N ILE A 277 -1.73 24.38 9.73
CA ILE A 277 -2.95 25.12 10.04
C ILE A 277 -2.78 25.74 11.44
N ILE A 278 -2.82 27.07 11.51
CA ILE A 278 -2.73 27.84 12.76
C ILE A 278 -4.14 27.95 13.35
N GLN A 279 -4.32 27.49 14.60
CA GLN A 279 -5.52 27.61 15.46
C GLN A 279 -6.80 27.99 14.71
N SER A 280 -7.60 26.99 14.37
CA SER A 280 -8.85 27.14 13.63
C SER A 280 -9.94 26.27 14.25
N ASP A 281 -11.16 26.82 14.40
CA ASP A 281 -12.38 26.07 14.72
C ASP A 281 -12.89 25.26 13.50
N LEU A 282 -11.95 24.57 12.85
CA LEU A 282 -12.18 23.76 11.66
C LEU A 282 -13.03 22.53 11.98
N THR A 283 -14.06 22.33 11.19
CA THR A 283 -14.98 21.18 11.27
C THR A 283 -14.90 20.36 9.99
N ALA A 284 -15.34 19.11 10.02
CA ALA A 284 -15.39 18.26 8.83
C ALA A 284 -16.24 18.93 7.72
N VAL A 285 -17.36 19.54 8.10
CA VAL A 285 -18.25 20.27 7.20
C VAL A 285 -17.56 21.49 6.60
N ALA A 286 -16.80 22.26 7.39
CA ALA A 286 -16.07 23.41 6.86
C ALA A 286 -14.99 22.98 5.85
N ILE A 287 -14.28 21.88 6.12
CA ILE A 287 -13.29 21.32 5.18
C ILE A 287 -13.97 20.94 3.86
N ALA A 288 -15.09 20.21 3.91
CA ALA A 288 -15.85 19.84 2.71
C ALA A 288 -16.34 21.07 1.94
N GLN A 289 -16.83 22.11 2.62
CA GLN A 289 -17.22 23.37 1.98
C GLN A 289 -16.05 24.09 1.30
N HIS A 290 -14.88 24.10 1.92
CA HIS A 290 -13.69 24.68 1.30
C HIS A 290 -13.25 23.89 0.06
N MET A 291 -13.37 22.55 0.08
CA MET A 291 -13.12 21.71 -1.09
C MET A 291 -14.12 22.02 -2.22
N GLU A 292 -15.43 22.12 -1.94
CA GLU A 292 -16.44 22.53 -2.94
C GLU A 292 -16.12 23.90 -3.55
N ALA A 293 -15.77 24.87 -2.70
CA ALA A 293 -15.48 26.23 -3.13
C ALA A 293 -14.23 26.31 -4.00
N PHE A 294 -13.20 25.52 -3.67
CA PHE A 294 -11.95 25.47 -4.42
C PHE A 294 -12.14 24.80 -5.80
N GLU A 295 -12.81 23.64 -5.82
CA GLU A 295 -13.10 22.90 -7.07
C GLU A 295 -14.20 23.56 -7.91
N LYS A 296 -14.97 24.48 -7.31
CA LYS A 296 -16.17 25.09 -7.90
C LYS A 296 -17.21 24.04 -8.29
N VAL A 297 -17.28 22.95 -7.53
CA VAL A 297 -18.18 21.82 -7.75
C VAL A 297 -18.95 21.53 -6.46
N LYS A 298 -20.25 21.27 -6.59
CA LYS A 298 -21.10 20.80 -5.50
C LYS A 298 -20.84 19.31 -5.27
N MET A 299 -20.57 18.94 -4.02
CA MET A 299 -20.31 17.57 -3.57
C MET A 299 -21.31 17.21 -2.44
N PRO A 300 -22.61 17.07 -2.75
CA PRO A 300 -23.66 16.88 -1.75
C PRO A 300 -23.47 15.61 -0.91
N GLU A 301 -22.91 14.55 -1.48
CA GLU A 301 -22.60 13.30 -0.78
C GLU A 301 -21.50 13.53 0.27
N LEU A 302 -20.39 14.17 -0.11
CA LEU A 302 -19.31 14.52 0.82
C LEU A 302 -19.81 15.41 1.98
N MET A 303 -20.71 16.34 1.68
CA MET A 303 -21.33 17.20 2.68
C MET A 303 -22.21 16.40 3.66
N GLN A 304 -22.98 15.43 3.16
CA GLN A 304 -23.79 14.55 3.99
C GLN A 304 -22.90 13.65 4.87
N ASP A 305 -21.85 13.06 4.30
CA ASP A 305 -20.89 12.23 5.04
C ASP A 305 -20.18 13.04 6.14
N ALA A 306 -19.75 14.27 5.82
CA ALA A 306 -19.12 15.16 6.80
C ALA A 306 -20.06 15.48 7.97
N GLU A 307 -21.37 15.66 7.70
CA GLU A 307 -22.39 15.91 8.71
C GLU A 307 -22.65 14.68 9.59
N ASP A 308 -22.70 13.49 9.01
CA ASP A 308 -22.88 12.25 9.77
C ASP A 308 -21.64 11.92 10.62
N LEU A 309 -20.45 12.09 10.07
CA LEU A 309 -19.21 11.91 10.82
C LEU A 309 -19.02 12.96 11.92
N ARG A 310 -19.52 14.18 11.72
CA ARG A 310 -19.58 15.20 12.78
C ARG A 310 -20.38 14.70 13.99
N ARG A 311 -21.54 14.07 13.77
CA ARG A 311 -22.36 13.47 14.85
C ARG A 311 -21.63 12.34 15.58
N MET A 312 -20.72 11.66 14.89
CA MET A 312 -19.84 10.62 15.47
C MET A 312 -18.62 11.20 16.21
N GLY A 313 -18.49 12.53 16.30
CA GLY A 313 -17.41 13.19 17.04
C GLY A 313 -16.15 13.50 16.23
N LEU A 314 -16.22 13.44 14.89
CA LEU A 314 -15.07 13.72 14.01
C LEU A 314 -14.51 15.12 14.21
N ASP A 315 -15.35 16.14 14.41
CA ASP A 315 -14.92 17.52 14.67
C ASP A 315 -14.02 17.60 15.91
N LYS A 316 -14.36 16.86 16.98
CA LYS A 316 -13.53 16.80 18.17
C LYS A 316 -12.19 16.12 17.88
N ALA A 317 -12.16 15.09 17.03
CA ALA A 317 -10.93 14.45 16.62
C ALA A 317 -10.03 15.39 15.80
N ILE A 318 -10.61 16.17 14.87
CA ILE A 318 -9.91 17.22 14.11
C ILE A 318 -9.28 18.24 15.05
N GLN A 319 -10.07 18.79 15.98
CA GLN A 319 -9.61 19.78 16.95
C GLN A 319 -8.51 19.25 17.87
N ASN A 320 -8.68 18.03 18.37
CA ASN A 320 -7.66 17.34 19.16
C ASN A 320 -6.37 17.14 18.36
N GLN A 321 -6.45 16.90 17.06
CA GLN A 321 -5.27 16.73 16.23
C GLN A 321 -4.55 18.06 15.97
N LEU A 322 -5.29 19.11 15.65
CA LEU A 322 -4.74 20.46 15.41
C LEU A 322 -4.11 21.07 16.67
N SER A 323 -4.64 20.77 17.85
CA SER A 323 -4.09 21.25 19.12
C SER A 323 -2.77 20.59 19.52
N LYS A 324 -2.44 19.40 18.98
CA LYS A 324 -1.19 18.70 19.30
C LYS A 324 0.02 19.50 18.80
N ARG A 325 0.88 19.92 19.73
CA ARG A 325 2.17 20.58 19.40
C ARG A 325 3.09 19.69 18.57
N THR A 326 2.91 18.38 18.64
CA THR A 326 3.67 17.35 17.91
C THR A 326 3.10 17.01 16.55
N PHE A 327 1.95 17.58 16.15
CA PHE A 327 1.38 17.29 14.85
C PHE A 327 2.28 17.80 13.71
N ARG A 328 2.75 16.86 12.90
CA ARG A 328 3.71 17.07 11.81
C ARG A 328 3.28 16.25 10.59
N PRO A 329 2.22 16.66 9.87
CA PRO A 329 1.72 15.92 8.72
C PRO A 329 2.74 15.93 7.59
N ILE A 330 2.56 14.95 6.70
CA ILE A 330 3.24 14.80 5.42
C ILE A 330 2.17 14.86 4.32
N ILE A 331 2.60 15.13 3.11
CA ILE A 331 1.78 15.00 1.90
C ILE A 331 1.97 13.59 1.36
N HIS A 332 0.86 12.94 1.03
CA HIS A 332 0.84 11.57 0.53
C HIS A 332 1.34 11.47 -0.91
N ALA A 333 1.82 10.29 -1.27
CA ALA A 333 2.39 9.92 -2.55
C ALA A 333 1.50 10.28 -3.75
N GLU A 334 0.19 10.06 -3.63
CA GLU A 334 -0.81 10.33 -4.66
C GLU A 334 -0.83 11.82 -5.02
N VAL A 335 -0.74 12.70 -4.01
CA VAL A 335 -0.69 14.15 -4.19
C VAL A 335 0.63 14.57 -4.84
N LEU A 336 1.74 13.90 -4.51
CA LEU A 336 3.04 14.16 -5.15
C LEU A 336 3.01 13.83 -6.65
N ILE A 337 2.42 12.69 -7.02
CA ILE A 337 2.23 12.32 -8.42
C ILE A 337 1.29 13.31 -9.12
N HIS A 338 0.14 13.61 -8.53
CA HIS A 338 -0.81 14.54 -9.13
C HIS A 338 -0.17 15.93 -9.37
N HIS A 339 0.62 16.44 -8.41
CA HIS A 339 1.38 17.67 -8.58
C HIS A 339 2.40 17.58 -9.72
N TYR A 340 3.14 16.47 -9.82
CA TYR A 340 4.08 16.23 -10.91
C TYR A 340 3.37 16.24 -12.27
N LEU A 341 2.24 15.53 -12.41
CA LEU A 341 1.47 15.46 -13.65
C LEU A 341 0.94 16.83 -14.06
N THR A 342 0.37 17.57 -13.11
CA THR A 342 -0.17 18.92 -13.35
C THR A 342 0.92 19.87 -13.81
N LYS A 343 2.09 19.84 -13.14
CA LYS A 343 3.22 20.71 -13.48
C LYS A 343 3.80 20.43 -14.86
N ASN A 344 3.74 19.18 -15.32
CA ASN A 344 4.23 18.78 -16.63
C ASN A 344 3.15 18.79 -17.72
N GLY A 345 1.91 19.18 -17.39
CA GLY A 345 0.79 19.21 -18.34
C GLY A 345 0.37 17.82 -18.83
N THR A 346 0.65 16.76 -18.07
CA THR A 346 0.42 15.35 -18.45
C THR A 346 -0.80 14.75 -17.75
N THR A 347 -1.80 15.57 -17.41
CA THR A 347 -3.05 15.11 -16.77
C THR A 347 -4.10 14.64 -17.77
N ARG A 348 -3.84 14.76 -19.08
CA ARG A 348 -4.80 14.36 -20.11
C ARG A 348 -4.79 12.83 -20.32
N PRO A 349 -5.94 12.19 -20.59
CA PRO A 349 -6.03 10.74 -20.78
C PRO A 349 -5.13 10.18 -21.90
N ASP A 350 -4.83 10.97 -22.93
CA ASP A 350 -3.96 10.60 -24.07
C ASP A 350 -2.47 10.55 -23.72
N ARG A 351 -2.13 10.54 -22.42
CA ARG A 351 -0.75 10.52 -21.91
C ARG A 351 -0.43 9.29 -21.07
N PHE A 352 -1.40 8.37 -20.90
CA PHE A 352 -1.32 7.19 -20.03
C PHE A 352 -1.29 5.90 -20.84
#